data_AF-A0A1H8F1J2-F1
#
_entry.id   AF-A0A1H8F1J2-F1
#
_cell.length_a   1.000
_cell.length_b   1.000
_cell.length_c   1.000
_cell.angle_alpha   90.00
_cell.angle_beta   90.00
_cell.angle_gamma   90.00
#
_symmetry.space_group_name_H-M   'P 1'
#
loop_
_entity.id
_entity.type
_entity.pdbx_description
1 polymer ?
#
loop_
_entity_poly.entity_id
_entity_poly.type
_entity_poly.pdbx_seq_one_letter_code
_entity_poly.pdbx_strand_id
1 'polypeptide(L)'
;MNGPRPLPPSASVAHLGEGAKLHAPSAERNAAAIAAALCEIAPKTARALEIASGTGQHVVAFAAAMPGLIWQPTEIDPARRASIDAYVAEAGLPNLRAAMAVDATEADWGKAQAGQALIVLINLLHLISTPEARRIIAEAAQALAPGGRFALYGPFLRDGQATSEGDARFHASLTAQDPAIGYKDLAEVEGWLDDAGLTVAPSRQMPANNLFLVAERPG
;
A
#
# COMPACT_ATOMS: atom_id res chain seq x y z
N MET A 1 1.69 23.68 -1.71
CA MET A 1 2.82 23.03 -2.41
C MET A 1 3.85 22.65 -1.37
N ASN A 2 3.66 21.50 -0.71
CA ASN A 2 4.72 20.94 0.13
C ASN A 2 5.42 19.90 -0.73
N GLY A 3 6.72 20.07 -0.97
CA GLY A 3 7.53 19.03 -1.60
C GLY A 3 7.52 17.75 -0.77
N PRO A 4 8.00 16.62 -1.33
CA PRO A 4 8.03 15.34 -0.63
C PRO A 4 8.75 15.48 0.71
N ARG A 5 8.18 14.91 1.78
CA ARG A 5 8.82 14.94 3.09
C ARG A 5 10.17 14.25 3.06
N PRO A 6 11.21 14.80 3.71
CA PRO A 6 12.49 14.13 3.83
C PRO A 6 12.33 12.91 4.75
N LEU A 7 12.30 11.72 4.15
CA LEU A 7 12.28 10.43 4.86
C LEU A 7 13.70 9.94 5.20
N PRO A 8 13.87 9.06 6.19
CA PRO A 8 15.19 8.48 6.44
C PRO A 8 15.66 7.65 5.25
N PRO A 9 16.97 7.54 5.00
CA PRO A 9 17.49 6.64 3.97
C PRO A 9 17.00 5.19 4.12
N SER A 10 16.68 4.77 5.36
CA SER A 10 16.14 3.45 5.70
C SER A 10 14.63 3.30 5.52
N ALA A 11 13.87 4.39 5.36
CA ALA A 11 12.40 4.35 5.32
C ALA A 11 11.84 3.70 4.06
N SER A 12 12.49 3.92 2.92
CA SER A 12 12.07 3.35 1.63
C SER A 12 13.30 2.98 0.81
N VAL A 13 14.06 2.00 1.31
CA VAL A 13 15.29 1.53 0.67
C VAL A 13 14.97 0.95 -0.70
N ALA A 14 15.55 1.57 -1.73
CA ALA A 14 15.53 1.08 -3.09
C ALA A 14 16.93 1.23 -3.69
N HIS A 15 17.40 0.19 -4.36
CA HIS A 15 18.67 0.13 -5.07
C HIS A 15 18.44 0.26 -6.57
N LEU A 16 19.40 0.84 -7.30
CA LEU A 16 19.34 0.84 -8.76
C LEU A 16 19.50 -0.59 -9.28
N GLY A 17 18.58 -1.00 -10.16
CA GLY A 17 18.63 -2.24 -10.93
C GLY A 17 18.98 -1.97 -12.40
N GLU A 18 18.57 -2.87 -13.28
CA GLU A 18 18.77 -2.74 -14.71
C GLU A 18 17.81 -1.71 -15.35
N GLY A 19 18.35 -0.79 -16.16
CA GLY A 19 17.57 0.27 -16.79
C GLY A 19 17.01 1.26 -15.77
N ALA A 20 15.70 1.54 -15.84
CA ALA A 20 15.01 2.40 -14.87
C ALA A 20 14.52 1.64 -13.63
N LYS A 21 14.69 0.31 -13.56
CA LYS A 21 14.20 -0.50 -12.44
C LYS A 21 14.91 -0.11 -11.15
N LEU A 22 14.12 0.07 -10.11
CA LEU A 22 14.54 0.14 -8.73
C LEU A 22 14.24 -1.21 -8.05
N HIS A 23 15.06 -1.62 -7.10
CA HIS A 23 14.88 -2.87 -6.36
C HIS A 23 14.78 -2.59 -4.87
N ALA A 24 13.69 -3.02 -4.26
CA ALA A 24 13.45 -2.97 -2.82
C ALA A 24 13.56 -4.40 -2.26
N PRO A 25 14.57 -4.70 -1.42
CA PRO A 25 14.70 -6.02 -0.79
C PRO A 25 13.50 -6.39 0.09
N SER A 26 12.84 -5.40 0.69
CA SER A 26 11.60 -5.63 1.45
C SER A 26 10.47 -6.14 0.56
N ALA A 27 10.31 -5.55 -0.65
CA ALA A 27 9.30 -5.94 -1.60
C ALA A 27 9.51 -7.38 -2.09
N GLU A 28 10.75 -7.75 -2.40
CA GLU A 28 11.10 -9.13 -2.77
C GLU A 28 10.73 -10.15 -1.68
N ARG A 29 11.06 -9.84 -0.42
CA ARG A 29 10.80 -10.75 0.71
C ARG A 29 9.31 -10.97 0.99
N ASN A 30 8.47 -9.96 0.82
CA ASN A 30 7.06 -10.03 1.22
C ASN A 30 6.06 -10.17 0.06
N ALA A 31 6.47 -9.99 -1.20
CA ALA A 31 5.59 -10.08 -2.38
C ALA A 31 4.78 -11.38 -2.43
N ALA A 32 5.43 -12.54 -2.29
CA ALA A 32 4.76 -13.83 -2.40
C ALA A 32 3.71 -14.04 -1.29
N ALA A 33 4.03 -13.66 -0.06
CA ALA A 33 3.11 -13.78 1.08
C ALA A 33 1.89 -12.86 0.92
N ILE A 34 2.10 -11.62 0.47
CA ILE A 34 1.02 -10.66 0.23
C ILE A 34 0.15 -11.12 -0.94
N ALA A 35 0.76 -11.59 -2.04
CA ALA A 35 0.03 -12.11 -3.19
C ALA A 35 -0.88 -13.29 -2.81
N ALA A 36 -0.37 -14.23 -2.00
CA ALA A 36 -1.17 -15.34 -1.49
C ALA A 36 -2.37 -14.86 -0.66
N ALA A 37 -2.15 -13.91 0.26
CA ALA A 37 -3.23 -13.34 1.07
C ALA A 37 -4.27 -12.58 0.23
N LEU A 38 -3.84 -11.86 -0.81
CA LEU A 38 -4.74 -11.18 -1.75
C LEU A 38 -5.57 -12.18 -2.56
N CYS A 39 -4.99 -13.29 -3.03
CA CYS A 39 -5.72 -14.31 -3.78
C CYS A 39 -6.90 -14.91 -3.00
N GLU A 40 -6.84 -14.95 -1.67
CA GLU A 40 -7.93 -15.46 -0.83
C GLU A 40 -9.14 -14.51 -0.76
N ILE A 41 -8.92 -13.22 -1.01
CA ILE A 41 -9.96 -12.18 -0.88
C ILE A 41 -10.33 -11.53 -2.21
N ALA A 42 -9.52 -11.69 -3.25
CA ALA A 42 -9.75 -11.06 -4.53
C ALA A 42 -10.97 -11.68 -5.25
N PRO A 43 -11.79 -10.87 -5.93
CA PRO A 43 -12.79 -11.41 -6.85
C PRO A 43 -12.12 -12.13 -8.02
N LYS A 44 -12.86 -12.93 -8.77
CA LYS A 44 -12.31 -13.63 -9.94
C LYS A 44 -11.88 -12.66 -11.06
N THR A 45 -12.68 -11.63 -11.30
CA THR A 45 -12.44 -10.62 -12.34
C THR A 45 -12.89 -9.26 -11.86
N ALA A 46 -12.00 -8.26 -11.88
CA ALA A 46 -12.33 -6.90 -11.48
C ALA A 46 -11.24 -5.89 -11.85
N ARG A 47 -11.45 -4.63 -11.47
CA ARG A 47 -10.42 -3.59 -11.42
C ARG A 47 -9.76 -3.58 -10.04
N ALA A 48 -8.44 -3.47 -10.02
CA ALA A 48 -7.64 -3.35 -8.83
C ALA A 48 -6.69 -2.15 -8.91
N LEU A 49 -6.52 -1.45 -7.79
CA LEU A 49 -5.64 -0.29 -7.67
C LEU A 49 -4.56 -0.59 -6.62
N GLU A 50 -3.29 -0.37 -6.94
CA GLU A 50 -2.23 -0.34 -5.94
C GLU A 50 -1.80 1.11 -5.68
N ILE A 51 -1.82 1.50 -4.41
CA ILE A 51 -1.45 2.84 -3.94
C ILE A 51 0.02 2.81 -3.53
N ALA A 52 0.80 3.78 -4.03
CA ALA A 52 2.23 3.91 -3.79
C ALA A 52 2.99 2.60 -4.13
N SER A 53 2.87 2.19 -5.39
CA SER A 53 3.45 0.96 -5.94
C SER A 53 4.98 0.84 -5.81
N GLY A 54 5.66 1.91 -5.39
CA GLY A 54 7.05 1.86 -4.97
C GLY A 54 7.97 1.50 -6.13
N THR A 55 8.59 0.32 -6.07
CA THR A 55 9.49 -0.12 -7.15
C THR A 55 8.76 -0.80 -8.31
N GLY A 56 7.54 -1.28 -8.10
CA GLY A 56 6.78 -2.08 -9.08
C GLY A 56 6.89 -3.59 -8.91
N GLN A 57 7.72 -4.10 -7.98
CA GLN A 57 7.86 -5.55 -7.74
C GLN A 57 6.54 -6.20 -7.27
N HIS A 58 5.78 -5.51 -6.43
CA HIS A 58 4.50 -6.01 -5.91
C HIS A 58 3.43 -6.12 -6.99
N VAL A 59 3.16 -5.03 -7.72
CA VAL A 59 2.12 -5.04 -8.76
C VAL A 59 2.33 -6.11 -9.82
N VAL A 60 3.59 -6.40 -10.21
CA VAL A 60 3.90 -7.48 -11.15
C VAL A 60 3.57 -8.84 -10.54
N ALA A 61 3.96 -9.09 -9.29
CA ALA A 61 3.63 -10.33 -8.59
C ALA A 61 2.11 -10.52 -8.46
N PHE A 62 1.37 -9.45 -8.19
CA PHE A 62 -0.09 -9.50 -8.05
C PHE A 62 -0.79 -9.72 -9.39
N ALA A 63 -0.34 -9.05 -10.45
CA ALA A 63 -0.89 -9.24 -11.78
C ALA A 63 -0.67 -10.67 -12.29
N ALA A 64 0.49 -11.27 -12.01
CA ALA A 64 0.79 -12.66 -12.36
C ALA A 64 -0.08 -13.66 -11.55
N ALA A 65 -0.28 -13.41 -10.25
CA ALA A 65 -1.05 -14.31 -9.38
C ALA A 65 -2.57 -14.22 -9.61
N MET A 66 -3.08 -13.06 -10.04
CA MET A 66 -4.51 -12.79 -10.21
C MET A 66 -4.80 -12.30 -11.64
N PRO A 67 -4.73 -13.19 -12.65
CA PRO A 67 -4.83 -12.81 -14.07
C PRO A 67 -6.19 -12.23 -14.49
N GLY A 68 -7.24 -12.45 -13.69
CA GLY A 68 -8.56 -11.87 -13.94
C GLY A 68 -8.71 -10.42 -13.46
N LEU A 69 -7.77 -9.89 -12.67
CA LEU A 69 -7.78 -8.51 -12.20
C LEU A 69 -6.98 -7.62 -13.13
N ILE A 70 -7.55 -6.48 -13.52
CA ILE A 70 -6.84 -5.40 -14.20
C ILE A 70 -6.21 -4.49 -13.15
N TRP A 71 -4.88 -4.53 -13.04
CA TRP A 71 -4.10 -3.79 -12.07
C TRP A 71 -3.69 -2.42 -12.59
N GLN A 72 -4.01 -1.39 -11.82
CA GLN A 72 -3.53 -0.02 -12.01
C GLN A 72 -2.56 0.35 -10.88
N PRO A 73 -1.24 0.35 -11.13
CA PRO A 73 -0.29 0.89 -10.17
C PRO A 73 -0.36 2.42 -10.13
N THR A 74 -0.15 2.99 -8.94
CA THR A 74 -0.12 4.45 -8.74
C THR A 74 1.04 4.87 -7.88
N GLU A 75 1.65 6.00 -8.20
CA GLU A 75 2.83 6.51 -7.50
C GLU A 75 3.04 8.00 -7.79
N ILE A 76 3.44 8.78 -6.80
CA ILE A 76 3.66 10.23 -6.95
C ILE A 76 5.07 10.56 -7.44
N ASP A 77 6.06 9.72 -7.10
CA ASP A 77 7.44 9.92 -7.52
C ASP A 77 7.65 9.51 -9.00
N PRO A 78 8.07 10.43 -9.89
CA PRO A 78 8.31 10.12 -11.30
C PRO A 78 9.40 9.06 -11.53
N ALA A 79 10.44 8.99 -10.70
CA ALA A 79 11.48 7.99 -10.85
C ALA A 79 10.96 6.58 -10.50
N ARG A 80 10.12 6.49 -9.48
CA ARG A 80 9.44 5.25 -9.11
C ARG A 80 8.41 4.82 -10.15
N ARG A 81 7.66 5.75 -10.74
CA ARG A 81 6.82 5.45 -11.91
C ARG A 81 7.62 4.88 -13.08
N ALA A 82 8.77 5.46 -13.40
CA ALA A 82 9.65 4.92 -14.44
C ALA A 82 10.15 3.50 -14.12
N SER A 83 10.44 3.21 -12.84
CA SER A 83 10.75 1.86 -12.38
C SER A 83 9.59 0.90 -12.58
N ILE A 84 8.39 1.28 -12.14
CA ILE A 84 7.17 0.48 -12.29
C ILE A 84 6.95 0.17 -13.78
N ASP A 85 6.99 1.18 -14.65
CA ASP A 85 6.78 0.98 -16.09
C ASP A 85 7.84 0.06 -16.72
N ALA A 86 9.08 0.09 -16.25
CA ALA A 86 10.11 -0.84 -16.69
C ALA A 86 9.79 -2.30 -16.28
N TYR A 87 9.32 -2.51 -15.05
CA TYR A 87 8.84 -3.82 -14.60
C TYR A 87 7.60 -4.28 -15.36
N VAL A 88 6.65 -3.38 -15.63
CA VAL A 88 5.43 -3.67 -16.40
C VAL A 88 5.80 -4.12 -17.82
N ALA A 89 6.70 -3.40 -18.49
CA ALA A 89 7.14 -3.70 -19.84
C ALA A 89 7.87 -5.06 -19.92
N GLU A 90 8.74 -5.35 -18.95
CA GLU A 90 9.46 -6.63 -18.87
C GLU A 90 8.52 -7.81 -18.63
N ALA A 91 7.53 -7.64 -17.74
CA ALA A 91 6.59 -8.71 -17.40
C ALA A 91 5.65 -9.06 -18.55
N GLY A 92 5.31 -8.09 -19.42
CA GLY A 92 4.47 -8.33 -20.60
C GLY A 92 3.05 -8.82 -20.27
N LEU A 93 2.56 -8.56 -19.06
CA LEU A 93 1.27 -9.07 -18.57
C LEU A 93 0.11 -8.20 -19.11
N PRO A 94 -0.90 -8.79 -19.78
CA PRO A 94 -1.97 -8.03 -20.44
C PRO A 94 -2.95 -7.36 -19.45
N ASN A 95 -2.92 -7.79 -18.19
CA ASN A 95 -3.78 -7.31 -17.12
C ASN A 95 -3.09 -6.26 -16.23
N LEU A 96 -1.91 -5.77 -16.61
CA LEU A 96 -1.15 -4.78 -15.86
C LEU A 96 -1.00 -3.48 -16.67
N ARG A 97 -1.43 -2.36 -16.09
CA ARG A 97 -1.37 -1.03 -16.73
C ARG A 97 -0.06 -0.30 -16.40
N ALA A 98 0.25 0.72 -17.19
CA ALA A 98 1.32 1.68 -16.88
C ALA A 98 0.99 2.47 -15.59
N ALA A 99 2.02 2.93 -14.89
CA ALA A 99 1.90 3.66 -13.64
C ALA A 99 1.24 5.02 -13.83
N MET A 100 0.29 5.34 -12.94
CA MET A 100 -0.41 6.62 -12.94
C MET A 100 0.12 7.53 -11.83
N ALA A 101 0.27 8.82 -12.13
CA ALA A 101 0.63 9.82 -11.14
C ALA A 101 -0.57 10.12 -10.23
N VAL A 102 -0.49 9.65 -8.99
CA VAL A 102 -1.47 9.96 -7.94
C VAL A 102 -0.72 10.32 -6.67
N ASP A 103 -1.02 11.48 -6.12
CA ASP A 103 -0.68 11.78 -4.73
C ASP A 103 -1.80 11.24 -3.84
N ALA A 104 -1.55 10.12 -3.18
CA ALA A 104 -2.53 9.48 -2.32
C ALA A 104 -2.90 10.35 -1.11
N THR A 105 -2.03 11.31 -0.76
CA THR A 105 -2.24 12.23 0.37
C THR A 105 -3.11 13.43 0.01
N GLU A 106 -3.57 13.54 -1.23
CA GLU A 106 -4.45 14.61 -1.69
C GLU A 106 -5.93 14.16 -1.75
N ALA A 107 -6.83 15.11 -1.95
CA ALA A 107 -8.28 14.84 -2.11
C ALA A 107 -8.65 14.41 -3.53
N ASP A 108 -9.88 13.93 -3.68
CA ASP A 108 -10.61 13.70 -4.94
C ASP A 108 -10.08 12.59 -5.87
N TRP A 109 -8.92 12.01 -5.58
CA TRP A 109 -8.44 10.84 -6.33
C TRP A 109 -9.38 9.64 -6.16
N GLY A 110 -10.06 9.52 -5.02
CA GLY A 110 -10.98 8.42 -4.75
C GLY A 110 -12.16 8.43 -5.72
N LYS A 111 -12.72 9.61 -5.98
CA LYS A 111 -13.78 9.80 -6.98
C LYS A 111 -13.27 9.55 -8.40
N ALA A 112 -12.08 10.06 -8.72
CA ALA A 112 -11.47 9.88 -10.04
C ALA A 112 -11.16 8.40 -10.34
N GLN A 113 -10.89 7.60 -9.30
CA GLN A 113 -10.57 6.17 -9.40
C GLN A 113 -11.71 5.26 -8.95
N ALA A 114 -12.95 5.73 -8.94
CA ALA A 114 -14.10 4.96 -8.48
C ALA A 114 -14.31 3.62 -9.21
N GLY A 115 -14.93 2.68 -8.50
CA GLY A 115 -15.32 1.36 -9.00
C GLY A 115 -14.23 0.30 -8.88
N GLN A 116 -13.31 0.44 -7.92
CA GLN A 116 -12.31 -0.60 -7.63
C GLN A 116 -12.95 -1.71 -6.80
N ALA A 117 -12.79 -2.97 -7.19
CA ALA A 117 -13.19 -4.07 -6.32
C ALA A 117 -12.09 -4.43 -5.32
N LEU A 118 -10.85 -4.04 -5.59
CA LEU A 118 -9.70 -4.25 -4.73
C LEU A 118 -8.81 -3.01 -4.75
N ILE A 119 -8.45 -2.51 -3.58
CA ILE A 119 -7.41 -1.48 -3.41
C ILE A 119 -6.37 -2.07 -2.48
N VAL A 120 -5.09 -1.85 -2.77
CA VAL A 120 -3.97 -2.37 -1.99
C VAL A 120 -3.03 -1.25 -1.61
N LEU A 121 -2.59 -1.21 -0.35
CA LEU A 121 -1.55 -0.31 0.15
C LEU A 121 -0.59 -1.07 1.05
N ILE A 122 0.71 -0.98 0.75
CA ILE A 122 1.75 -1.80 1.36
C ILE A 122 2.83 -0.88 1.93
N ASN A 123 3.11 -1.02 3.22
CA ASN A 123 4.23 -0.36 3.91
C ASN A 123 4.28 1.18 3.76
N LEU A 124 3.13 1.85 3.59
CA LEU A 124 3.08 3.31 3.46
C LEU A 124 2.70 4.04 4.75
N LEU A 125 1.80 3.48 5.57
CA LEU A 125 1.19 4.22 6.70
C LEU A 125 2.19 4.74 7.73
N HIS A 126 3.34 4.07 7.88
CA HIS A 126 4.39 4.51 8.80
C HIS A 126 5.30 5.61 8.23
N LEU A 127 5.18 5.93 6.94
CA LEU A 127 5.96 6.97 6.24
C LEU A 127 5.18 8.26 6.05
N ILE A 128 3.92 8.29 6.50
CA ILE A 128 3.02 9.43 6.37
C ILE A 128 2.47 9.82 7.74
N SER A 129 1.97 11.05 7.81
CA SER A 129 1.34 11.60 9.01
C SER A 129 -0.03 10.98 9.24
N THR A 130 -0.51 11.04 10.49
CA THR A 130 -1.87 10.59 10.82
C THR A 130 -2.96 11.26 9.97
N PRO A 131 -2.96 12.58 9.73
CA PRO A 131 -3.95 13.20 8.84
C PRO A 131 -3.94 12.65 7.40
N GLU A 132 -2.76 12.35 6.85
CA GLU A 132 -2.66 11.77 5.49
C GLU A 132 -3.11 10.32 5.47
N ALA A 133 -2.77 9.52 6.50
CA ALA A 133 -3.25 8.15 6.61
C ALA A 133 -4.79 8.10 6.63
N ARG A 134 -5.42 8.97 7.42
CA ARG A 134 -6.89 9.10 7.47
C ARG A 134 -7.46 9.52 6.12
N ARG A 135 -6.81 10.44 5.41
CA ARG A 135 -7.22 10.88 4.08
C ARG A 135 -7.14 9.76 3.05
N ILE A 136 -6.03 9.00 3.03
CA ILE A 136 -5.89 7.84 2.14
C ILE A 136 -7.01 6.83 2.40
N ILE A 137 -7.30 6.54 3.67
CA ILE A 137 -8.40 5.62 4.04
C ILE A 137 -9.75 6.14 3.53
N ALA A 138 -10.04 7.43 3.74
CA ALA A 138 -11.30 8.04 3.28
C ALA A 138 -11.44 8.06 1.75
N GLU A 139 -10.36 8.33 1.01
CA GLU A 139 -10.36 8.32 -0.45
C GLU A 139 -10.41 6.89 -1.01
N ALA A 140 -9.76 5.92 -0.36
CA ALA A 140 -9.88 4.51 -0.70
C ALA A 140 -11.32 4.02 -0.53
N ALA A 141 -11.97 4.36 0.59
CA ALA A 141 -13.37 4.03 0.82
C ALA A 141 -14.30 4.60 -0.27
N GLN A 142 -14.03 5.83 -0.72
CA GLN A 142 -14.76 6.45 -1.84
C GLN A 142 -14.52 5.73 -3.18
N ALA A 143 -13.29 5.27 -3.44
CA ALA A 143 -12.92 4.59 -4.68
C ALA A 143 -13.48 3.17 -4.81
N LEU A 144 -13.72 2.49 -3.68
CA LEU A 144 -14.24 1.12 -3.69
C LEU A 144 -15.63 1.05 -4.32
N ALA A 145 -15.88 0.04 -5.14
CA ALA A 145 -17.24 -0.37 -5.50
C ALA A 145 -17.96 -0.94 -4.26
N PRO A 146 -19.31 -0.99 -4.24
CA PRO A 146 -20.03 -1.78 -3.23
C PRO A 146 -19.51 -3.24 -3.21
N GLY A 147 -19.24 -3.76 -2.02
CA GLY A 147 -18.58 -5.07 -1.82
C GLY A 147 -17.08 -5.10 -2.14
N GLY A 148 -16.49 -3.96 -2.52
CA GLY A 148 -15.05 -3.82 -2.77
C GLY A 148 -14.24 -3.86 -1.48
N ARG A 149 -12.97 -4.29 -1.58
CA ARG A 149 -12.09 -4.48 -0.43
C ARG A 149 -10.86 -3.59 -0.49
N PHE A 150 -10.52 -2.98 0.63
CA PHE A 150 -9.24 -2.31 0.85
C PHE A 150 -8.34 -3.21 1.71
N ALA A 151 -7.20 -3.59 1.14
CA ALA A 151 -6.17 -4.39 1.79
C ALA A 151 -4.99 -3.50 2.20
N LEU A 152 -4.68 -3.52 3.48
CA LEU A 152 -3.54 -2.80 4.06
C LEU A 152 -2.52 -3.83 4.55
N TYR A 153 -1.26 -3.64 4.19
CA TYR A 153 -0.16 -4.42 4.72
C TYR A 153 0.88 -3.51 5.37
N GLY A 154 1.34 -3.88 6.55
CA GLY A 154 2.52 -3.26 7.13
C GLY A 154 2.65 -3.48 8.63
N PRO A 155 3.59 -2.75 9.24
CA PRO A 155 3.78 -2.81 10.67
C PRO A 155 2.83 -1.86 11.40
N PHE A 156 2.40 -2.27 12.59
CA PHE A 156 1.47 -1.52 13.44
C PHE A 156 1.89 -1.69 14.91
N LEU A 157 1.63 -0.69 15.73
CA LEU A 157 1.71 -0.82 17.19
C LEU A 157 0.52 -1.64 17.72
N ARG A 158 0.66 -2.20 18.93
CA ARG A 158 -0.42 -2.81 19.71
C ARG A 158 -0.51 -2.08 21.04
N ASP A 159 -1.61 -1.38 21.27
CA ASP A 159 -1.82 -0.58 22.48
C ASP A 159 -0.66 0.41 22.72
N GLY A 160 -0.20 1.05 21.63
CA GLY A 160 0.93 1.97 21.62
C GLY A 160 2.31 1.32 21.73
N GLN A 161 2.41 -0.01 21.78
CA GLN A 161 3.68 -0.73 21.91
C GLN A 161 4.13 -1.38 20.59
N ALA A 162 5.43 -1.34 20.33
CA ALA A 162 6.04 -2.10 19.24
C ALA A 162 6.04 -3.60 19.57
N THR A 163 5.95 -4.45 18.55
CA THR A 163 5.84 -5.91 18.69
C THR A 163 7.20 -6.61 18.76
N SER A 164 8.30 -5.89 18.50
CA SER A 164 9.67 -6.37 18.64
C SER A 164 10.65 -5.22 18.89
N GLU A 165 11.88 -5.54 19.30
CA GLU A 165 12.95 -4.53 19.40
C GLU A 165 13.31 -3.91 18.05
N GLY A 166 13.25 -4.70 16.97
CA GLY A 166 13.50 -4.20 15.61
C GLY A 166 12.47 -3.17 15.20
N ASP A 167 11.20 -3.47 15.48
CA ASP A 167 10.07 -2.57 15.26
C ASP A 167 10.18 -1.30 16.12
N ALA A 168 10.55 -1.44 17.39
CA ALA A 168 10.75 -0.29 18.28
C ALA A 168 11.86 0.64 17.78
N ARG A 169 13.00 0.08 17.36
CA ARG A 169 14.12 0.87 16.80
C ARG A 169 13.73 1.56 15.51
N PHE A 170 13.01 0.87 14.61
CA PHE A 170 12.60 1.47 13.35
C PHE A 170 11.56 2.57 13.56
N HIS A 171 10.53 2.34 14.39
CA HIS A 171 9.56 3.36 14.80
C HIS A 171 10.27 4.59 15.39
N ALA A 172 11.20 4.40 16.34
CA ALA A 172 11.97 5.49 16.94
C ALA A 172 12.83 6.24 15.92
N SER A 173 13.41 5.55 14.94
CA SER A 173 14.20 6.20 13.88
C SER A 173 13.34 7.08 12.97
N LEU A 174 12.09 6.68 12.72
CA LEU A 174 11.13 7.46 11.93
C LEU A 174 10.69 8.71 12.70
N THR A 175 10.25 8.54 13.96
CA THR A 175 9.76 9.65 14.79
C THR A 175 10.85 10.65 15.18
N ALA A 176 12.10 10.22 15.29
CA ALA A 176 13.23 11.11 15.53
C ALA A 176 13.51 12.05 14.35
N GLN A 177 13.22 11.62 13.12
CA GLN A 177 13.40 12.45 11.93
C GLN A 177 12.19 13.37 11.67
N ASP A 178 10.99 12.82 11.82
CA ASP A 178 9.74 13.59 11.73
C ASP A 178 8.75 13.02 12.75
N PRO A 179 8.40 13.79 13.81
CA PRO A 179 7.47 13.34 14.83
C PRO A 179 6.06 12.98 14.32
N ALA A 180 5.71 13.38 13.09
CA ALA A 180 4.43 13.04 12.48
C ALA A 180 4.40 11.62 11.88
N ILE A 181 5.55 11.01 11.57
CA ILE A 181 5.65 9.69 10.95
C ILE A 181 6.07 8.62 11.98
N GLY A 182 6.05 7.36 11.57
CA GLY A 182 6.21 6.20 12.47
C GLY A 182 4.97 5.31 12.45
N TYR A 183 5.12 4.13 13.04
CA TYR A 183 4.05 3.12 13.12
C TYR A 183 2.77 3.72 13.72
N LYS A 184 1.63 3.36 13.12
CA LYS A 184 0.30 3.71 13.63
C LYS A 184 -0.18 2.58 14.54
N ASP A 185 -1.02 2.92 15.51
CA ASP A 185 -1.65 1.89 16.33
C ASP A 185 -2.70 1.13 15.54
N LEU A 186 -2.78 -0.19 15.76
CA LEU A 186 -3.74 -1.03 15.07
C LEU A 186 -5.18 -0.59 15.35
N ALA A 187 -5.53 -0.36 16.62
CA ALA A 187 -6.90 -0.01 17.00
C ALA A 187 -7.32 1.34 16.42
N GLU A 188 -6.38 2.30 16.32
CA GLU A 188 -6.64 3.57 15.65
C GLU A 188 -6.90 3.40 14.17
N VAL A 189 -6.10 2.58 13.47
CA VAL A 189 -6.27 2.35 12.02
C VAL A 189 -7.59 1.61 11.75
N GLU A 190 -7.94 0.62 12.57
CA GLU A 190 -9.24 -0.06 12.49
C GLU A 190 -10.40 0.93 12.73
N GLY A 191 -10.26 1.84 13.70
CA GLY A 191 -11.22 2.92 13.92
C GLY A 191 -11.35 3.88 12.73
N TRP A 192 -10.25 4.25 12.07
CA TRP A 192 -10.32 5.12 10.88
C TRP A 192 -10.97 4.44 9.68
N LEU A 193 -10.83 3.12 9.55
CA LEU A 193 -11.52 2.33 8.52
C LEU A 193 -13.03 2.30 8.78
N ASP A 194 -13.43 2.10 10.02
CA ASP A 194 -14.84 2.13 10.44
C ASP A 194 -15.46 3.53 10.27
N ASP A 195 -14.76 4.59 10.70
CA ASP A 195 -15.14 5.99 10.48
C ASP A 195 -15.37 6.31 8.99
N ALA A 196 -14.64 5.64 8.09
CA ALA A 196 -14.77 5.79 6.64
C ALA A 196 -15.92 4.94 6.05
N GLY A 197 -16.68 4.24 6.88
CA GLY A 197 -17.82 3.40 6.49
C GLY A 197 -17.42 2.02 5.97
N LEU A 198 -16.23 1.52 6.32
CA LEU A 198 -15.76 0.19 5.92
C LEU A 198 -15.91 -0.80 7.07
N THR A 199 -16.34 -2.02 6.75
CA THR A 199 -16.40 -3.13 7.71
C THR A 199 -15.05 -3.83 7.78
N VAL A 200 -14.39 -3.78 8.93
CA VAL A 200 -13.05 -4.37 9.14
C VAL A 200 -13.16 -5.85 9.49
N ALA A 201 -12.45 -6.70 8.74
CA ALA A 201 -12.31 -8.12 9.05
C ALA A 201 -11.17 -8.36 10.06
N PRO A 202 -11.14 -9.52 10.76
CA PRO A 202 -10.04 -9.85 11.66
C PRO A 202 -8.67 -9.77 10.97
N SER A 203 -7.73 -9.07 11.62
CA SER A 203 -6.36 -8.93 11.13
C SER A 203 -5.65 -10.28 11.01
N ARG A 204 -4.79 -10.42 10.00
CA ARG A 204 -4.00 -11.63 9.76
C ARG A 204 -2.53 -11.36 10.05
N GLN A 205 -1.90 -12.27 10.80
CA GLN A 205 -0.46 -12.21 11.03
C GLN A 205 0.30 -12.56 9.75
N MET A 206 1.35 -11.79 9.49
CA MET A 206 2.22 -11.95 8.33
C MET A 206 3.69 -12.05 8.78
N PRO A 207 4.61 -12.48 7.90
CA PRO A 207 6.03 -12.50 8.21
C PRO A 207 6.56 -11.15 8.72
N ALA A 208 7.60 -11.20 9.56
CA ALA A 208 8.25 -10.03 10.16
C ALA A 208 7.33 -9.14 11.02
N ASN A 209 6.41 -9.76 11.77
CA ASN A 209 5.45 -9.10 12.67
C ASN A 209 4.49 -8.11 12.00
N ASN A 210 4.43 -8.11 10.66
CA ASN A 210 3.47 -7.30 9.92
C ASN A 210 2.06 -7.88 10.04
N LEU A 211 1.08 -7.02 9.78
CA LEU A 211 -0.30 -7.44 9.62
C LEU A 211 -0.78 -7.22 8.20
N PHE A 212 -1.76 -8.04 7.83
CA PHE A 212 -2.62 -7.84 6.68
C PHE A 212 -4.03 -7.56 7.19
N LEU A 213 -4.51 -6.33 6.97
CA LEU A 213 -5.86 -5.89 7.30
C LEU A 213 -6.70 -5.86 6.04
N VAL A 214 -7.97 -6.22 6.19
CA VAL A 214 -8.95 -6.17 5.10
C VAL A 214 -10.17 -5.43 5.61
N ALA A 215 -10.58 -4.39 4.90
CA ALA A 215 -11.82 -3.68 5.16
C ALA A 215 -12.68 -3.69 3.90
N GLU A 216 -13.98 -3.98 4.04
CA GLU A 216 -14.92 -4.08 2.93
C GLU A 216 -15.88 -2.89 2.93
N ARG A 217 -16.13 -2.32 1.76
CA ARG A 217 -17.21 -1.34 1.59
C ARG A 217 -18.54 -2.10 1.55
N PRO A 218 -19.49 -1.83 2.46
CA PRO A 218 -20.80 -2.48 2.45
C PRO A 218 -21.50 -2.37 1.09
N GLY A 219 -22.28 -3.40 0.75
CA GLY A 219 -23.06 -3.52 -0.49
C GLY A 219 -24.21 -2.53 -0.60
#